data_AF-E8RQZ0-F1
#
_entry.id   AF-E8RQZ0-F1
#
_cell.length_a   1.000
_cell.length_b   1.000
_cell.length_c   1.000
_cell.angle_alpha   90.00
_cell.angle_beta   90.00
_cell.angle_gamma   90.00
#
_symmetry.space_group_name_H-M   'P 1'
#
loop_
_entity.id
_entity.type
_entity.pdbx_description
1 polymer ?
#
loop_
_entity_poly.entity_id
_entity_poly.type
_entity_poly.pdbx_seq_one_letter_code
_entity_poly.pdbx_strand_id
1 'polypeptide(L)'
;MSRRLALSALLAFLTPMSAHADTAFNDAVLRYEINMKNVEVQVTGAATQAQLGQDAAACAALKEAIKSYDYALGSLDMAEKAPANPADKPRPTKEQFETARQDIRDKKAMFAPIVEESCNRAKVK
;
A
#
# COMPACT_ATOMS: atom_id res chain seq x y z
N MET A 1 -27.80 25.83 -35.67
CA MET A 1 -26.53 25.66 -36.41
C MET A 1 -25.39 25.54 -35.42
N SER A 2 -24.80 24.34 -35.32
CA SER A 2 -23.63 24.04 -34.49
C SER A 2 -22.37 24.71 -35.03
N ARG A 3 -21.56 25.31 -34.14
CA ARG A 3 -20.13 25.52 -34.41
C ARG A 3 -19.33 24.70 -33.42
N ARG A 4 -18.79 23.59 -33.92
CA ARG A 4 -17.78 22.76 -33.29
C ARG A 4 -16.38 23.33 -33.60
N LEU A 5 -15.51 23.23 -32.60
CA LEU A 5 -14.08 22.90 -32.64
C LEU A 5 -13.06 23.87 -33.26
N ALA A 6 -12.09 24.27 -32.44
CA ALA A 6 -10.63 24.14 -32.61
C ALA A 6 -9.98 24.87 -31.41
N LEU A 7 -9.64 24.21 -30.30
CA LEU A 7 -8.42 23.42 -30.07
C LEU A 7 -7.14 24.00 -30.72
N SER A 8 -6.19 24.33 -29.84
CA SER A 8 -4.73 24.30 -30.02
C SER A 8 -4.03 25.56 -30.53
N ALA A 9 -3.41 26.27 -29.59
CA ALA A 9 -2.05 26.85 -29.63
C ALA A 9 -1.98 27.91 -28.51
N LEU A 10 -1.34 27.69 -27.38
CA LEU A 10 0.08 27.45 -27.21
C LEU A 10 0.31 26.50 -26.01
N LEU A 11 0.62 25.24 -26.31
CA LEU A 11 1.64 24.52 -25.55
C LEU A 11 2.97 25.21 -25.83
N ALA A 12 3.52 25.97 -24.88
CA ALA A 12 4.97 26.18 -24.70
C ALA A 12 5.24 27.31 -23.71
N PHE A 13 5.07 27.04 -22.41
CA PHE A 13 6.11 27.36 -21.45
C PHE A 13 6.25 26.13 -20.55
N LEU A 14 7.27 25.36 -20.87
CA LEU A 14 7.74 24.21 -20.10
C LEU A 14 7.98 24.65 -18.66
N THR A 15 7.07 24.17 -17.81
CA THR A 15 7.31 23.60 -16.47
C THR A 15 8.39 24.28 -15.63
N PRO A 16 8.02 25.11 -14.63
CA PRO A 16 8.85 25.22 -13.45
C PRO A 16 8.67 23.93 -12.64
N MET A 17 9.79 23.26 -12.40
CA MET A 17 9.95 22.12 -11.51
C MET A 17 9.43 22.43 -10.10
N SER A 18 8.17 22.13 -9.84
CA SER A 18 7.62 22.02 -8.47
C SER A 18 6.75 20.77 -8.28
N ALA A 19 6.57 19.96 -9.33
CA ALA A 19 5.81 18.72 -9.24
C ALA A 19 6.62 17.50 -8.71
N HIS A 20 7.96 17.53 -8.71
CA HIS A 20 8.77 16.32 -8.44
C HIS A 20 8.77 15.88 -6.97
N ALA A 21 8.64 16.83 -6.04
CA ALA A 21 8.53 16.56 -4.60
C ALA A 21 7.15 15.98 -4.24
N ASP A 22 6.11 16.48 -4.90
CA ASP A 22 4.74 16.01 -4.76
C ASP A 22 4.53 14.65 -5.44
N THR A 23 5.14 14.39 -6.60
CA THR A 23 4.99 13.08 -7.29
C THR A 23 5.59 11.95 -6.47
N ALA A 24 6.78 12.12 -5.90
CA ALA A 24 7.42 11.05 -5.12
C ALA A 24 6.63 10.71 -3.84
N PHE A 25 6.14 11.74 -3.13
CA PHE A 25 5.29 11.57 -1.96
C PHE A 25 3.94 10.94 -2.34
N ASN A 26 3.24 11.51 -3.32
CA ASN A 26 1.91 11.02 -3.73
C ASN A 26 1.97 9.61 -4.30
N ASP A 27 3.01 9.26 -5.06
CA ASP A 27 3.22 7.89 -5.56
C ASP A 27 3.45 6.91 -4.42
N ALA A 28 4.24 7.29 -3.42
CA ALA A 28 4.49 6.47 -2.25
C ALA A 28 3.22 6.27 -1.41
N VAL A 29 2.43 7.33 -1.20
CA VAL A 29 1.12 7.25 -0.51
C VAL A 29 0.14 6.38 -1.31
N LEU A 30 0.07 6.54 -2.63
CA LEU A 30 -0.80 5.73 -3.48
C LEU A 30 -0.41 4.24 -3.42
N ARG A 31 0.89 3.92 -3.47
CA ARG A 31 1.38 2.54 -3.30
C ARG A 31 1.04 1.98 -1.93
N TYR A 32 1.18 2.79 -0.88
CA TYR A 32 0.76 2.43 0.47
C TYR A 32 -0.73 2.07 0.50
N GLU A 33 -1.61 2.92 -0.03
CA GLU A 33 -3.05 2.69 -0.03
C GLU A 33 -3.46 1.45 -0.84
N ILE A 34 -2.85 1.25 -2.01
CA ILE A 34 -3.09 0.06 -2.84
C ILE A 34 -2.68 -1.20 -2.09
N ASN A 35 -1.50 -1.20 -1.46
CA ASN A 35 -1.03 -2.34 -0.70
C ASN A 35 -1.96 -2.63 0.49
N MET A 36 -2.40 -1.61 1.24
CA MET A 36 -3.33 -1.79 2.36
C MET A 36 -4.71 -2.31 1.91
N LYS A 37 -5.25 -1.84 0.78
CA LYS A 37 -6.52 -2.35 0.22
C LYS A 37 -6.40 -3.80 -0.24
N ASN A 38 -5.31 -4.15 -0.92
CA ASN A 38 -5.04 -5.51 -1.36
C ASN A 38 -4.98 -6.46 -0.16
N VAL A 39 -4.33 -6.02 0.92
CA VAL A 39 -4.28 -6.76 2.17
C VAL A 39 -5.69 -6.99 2.73
N GLU A 40 -6.50 -5.95 2.96
CA GLU A 40 -7.80 -6.12 3.64
C GLU A 40 -8.73 -7.10 2.93
N VAL A 41 -8.74 -7.09 1.59
CA VAL A 41 -9.55 -8.01 0.79
C VAL A 41 -8.97 -9.42 0.75
N GLN A 42 -7.66 -9.56 0.49
CA GLN A 42 -7.05 -10.87 0.27
C GLN A 42 -6.77 -11.61 1.58
N VAL A 43 -6.29 -10.91 2.60
CA VAL A 43 -5.93 -11.50 3.89
C VAL A 43 -7.17 -12.01 4.62
N THR A 44 -8.28 -11.28 4.64
CA THR A 44 -9.49 -11.71 5.36
C THR A 44 -10.08 -13.00 4.76
N GLY A 45 -10.18 -13.07 3.44
CA GLY A 45 -10.68 -14.26 2.74
C GLY A 45 -9.74 -15.46 2.88
N ALA A 46 -8.44 -15.26 2.66
CA ALA A 46 -7.44 -16.32 2.78
C ALA A 46 -7.25 -16.79 4.23
N ALA A 47 -7.32 -15.90 5.21
CA ALA A 47 -7.24 -16.23 6.63
C ALA A 47 -8.43 -17.10 7.07
N THR A 48 -9.64 -16.75 6.63
CA THR A 48 -10.85 -17.55 6.92
C THR A 48 -10.71 -18.96 6.33
N GLN A 49 -10.29 -19.08 5.08
CA GLN A 49 -10.09 -20.40 4.44
C GLN A 49 -8.95 -21.20 5.07
N ALA A 50 -7.84 -20.54 5.44
CA ALA A 50 -6.73 -21.17 6.14
C ALA A 50 -7.12 -21.68 7.54
N GLN A 51 -7.99 -20.94 8.26
CA GLN A 51 -8.54 -21.37 9.55
C GLN A 51 -9.50 -22.58 9.42
N LEU A 52 -10.25 -22.67 8.32
CA LEU A 52 -11.23 -23.74 8.10
C LEU A 52 -10.63 -25.10 7.72
N GLY A 53 -9.33 -25.16 7.40
CA GLY A 53 -8.57 -26.42 7.40
C GLY A 53 -7.63 -26.60 6.21
N GLN A 54 -6.33 -26.56 6.50
CA GLN A 54 -5.19 -27.14 5.76
C GLN A 54 -5.14 -26.98 4.22
N ASP A 55 -5.79 -25.97 3.66
CA ASP A 55 -5.66 -25.68 2.24
C ASP A 55 -4.32 -24.98 1.98
N ALA A 56 -3.39 -25.71 1.34
CA ALA A 56 -2.09 -25.20 0.97
C ALA A 56 -2.17 -23.98 0.05
N ALA A 57 -3.20 -23.89 -0.80
CA ALA A 57 -3.43 -22.75 -1.69
C ALA A 57 -3.90 -21.53 -0.90
N ALA A 58 -4.85 -21.70 0.03
CA ALA A 58 -5.29 -20.63 0.94
C ALA A 58 -4.13 -20.12 1.80
N CYS A 59 -3.26 -21.03 2.28
CA CYS A 59 -2.08 -20.69 3.04
C CYS A 59 -0.98 -19.99 2.23
N ALA A 60 -0.82 -20.36 0.96
CA ALA A 60 0.06 -19.62 0.05
C ALA A 60 -0.51 -18.21 -0.23
N ALA A 61 -1.81 -18.10 -0.50
CA ALA A 61 -2.49 -16.83 -0.70
C ALA A 61 -2.40 -15.93 0.54
N LEU A 62 -2.59 -16.48 1.74
CA LEU A 62 -2.43 -15.74 3.00
C LEU A 62 -0.99 -15.24 3.18
N LYS A 63 0.02 -16.08 2.92
CA LYS A 63 1.43 -15.68 3.01
C LYS A 63 1.78 -14.58 2.00
N GLU A 64 1.30 -14.68 0.76
CA GLU A 64 1.49 -13.62 -0.24
C GLU A 64 0.76 -12.33 0.13
N ALA A 65 -0.47 -12.44 0.63
CA ALA A 65 -1.25 -11.28 1.05
C ALA A 65 -0.59 -10.58 2.27
N ILE A 66 -0.02 -11.33 3.21
CA ILE A 66 0.76 -10.78 4.33
C ILE A 66 2.01 -10.02 3.86
N LYS A 67 2.66 -10.41 2.75
CA LYS A 67 3.78 -9.62 2.18
C LYS A 67 3.35 -8.23 1.72
N SER A 68 2.08 -8.03 1.40
CA SER A 68 1.58 -6.70 1.04
C SER A 68 1.63 -5.71 2.21
N TYR A 69 1.61 -6.18 3.46
CA TYR A 69 1.93 -5.34 4.62
C TYR A 69 3.40 -4.86 4.62
N ASP A 70 4.34 -5.70 4.18
CA ASP A 70 5.75 -5.32 4.07
C ASP A 70 5.97 -4.28 2.95
N TYR A 71 5.27 -4.43 1.83
CA TYR A 71 5.27 -3.42 0.77
C TYR A 71 4.62 -2.10 1.22
N ALA A 72 3.57 -2.17 2.04
CA ALA A 72 2.94 -0.98 2.63
C ALA A 72 3.92 -0.25 3.57
N LEU A 73 4.65 -0.97 4.43
CA LEU A 73 5.69 -0.40 5.30
C LEU A 73 6.79 0.28 4.48
N GLY A 74 7.30 -0.38 3.44
CA GLY A 74 8.30 0.22 2.55
C GLY A 74 7.77 1.47 1.83
N SER A 75 6.49 1.52 1.52
CA SER A 75 5.84 2.70 0.90
C SER A 75 5.73 3.87 1.87
N LEU A 76 5.45 3.63 3.17
CA LEU A 76 5.51 4.67 4.19
C LEU A 76 6.92 5.23 4.38
N ASP A 77 7.94 4.36 4.35
CA ASP A 77 9.33 4.80 4.46
C ASP A 77 9.76 5.67 3.26
N MET A 78 9.26 5.35 2.06
CA MET A 78 9.46 6.19 0.87
C MET A 78 8.71 7.52 0.98
N ALA A 79 7.49 7.52 1.51
CA ALA A 79 6.71 8.74 1.70
C ALA A 79 7.34 9.68 2.74
N GLU A 80 7.83 9.16 3.87
CA GLU A 80 8.51 9.97 4.90
C GLU A 80 9.80 10.60 4.38
N LYS A 81 10.57 9.87 3.57
CA LYS A 81 11.84 10.33 3.01
C LYS A 81 11.69 11.16 1.73
N ALA A 82 10.48 11.27 1.19
CA ALA A 82 10.24 12.03 -0.02
C ALA A 82 10.59 13.52 0.20
N PRO A 83 11.30 14.16 -0.74
CA PRO A 83 11.66 15.57 -0.60
C PRO A 83 10.40 16.40 -0.40
N ALA A 84 10.42 17.31 0.57
CA ALA A 84 9.31 18.20 0.89
C ALA A 84 9.54 19.56 0.25
N ASN A 85 8.58 20.03 -0.54
CA ASN A 85 8.56 21.41 -0.97
C ASN A 85 7.77 22.23 0.08
N PRO A 86 8.31 23.34 0.60
CA PRO A 86 7.64 24.16 1.61
C PRO A 86 6.28 24.74 1.17
N ALA A 87 6.01 24.76 -0.13
CA ALA A 87 4.73 25.18 -0.70
C ALA A 87 3.67 24.05 -0.72
N ASP A 88 4.04 22.82 -0.37
CA ASP A 88 3.14 21.67 -0.44
C ASP A 88 2.12 21.69 0.72
N LYS A 89 1.05 20.92 0.55
CA LYS A 89 0.07 20.67 1.62
C LYS A 89 0.75 20.09 2.86
N PRO A 90 0.17 20.28 4.06
CA PRO A 90 0.68 19.67 5.28
C PRO A 90 0.87 18.17 5.09
N ARG A 91 2.12 17.71 5.26
CA ARG A 91 2.48 16.29 5.23
C ARG A 91 2.31 15.68 6.61
N PRO A 92 2.12 14.35 6.70
CA PRO A 92 2.09 13.68 7.98
C PRO A 92 3.36 13.94 8.79
N THR A 93 3.22 14.08 10.11
CA THR A 93 4.35 14.21 11.03
C THR A 93 5.06 12.86 11.18
N LYS A 94 6.30 12.89 11.69
CA LYS A 94 7.03 11.66 12.03
C LYS A 94 6.24 10.74 12.96
N GLU A 95 5.58 11.31 13.96
CA GLU A 95 4.72 10.56 14.89
C GLU A 95 3.53 9.91 14.16
N GLN A 96 2.91 10.60 13.19
CA GLN A 96 1.85 10.02 12.37
C GLN A 96 2.35 8.86 11.48
N PHE A 97 3.56 8.96 10.93
CA PHE A 97 4.19 7.85 10.20
C PHE A 97 4.51 6.67 11.13
N GLU A 98 5.02 6.92 12.34
CA GLU A 98 5.30 5.89 13.34
C GLU A 98 4.02 5.16 13.77
N THR A 99 2.94 5.89 14.04
CA THR A 99 1.61 5.31 14.33
C THR A 99 1.14 4.45 13.17
N ALA A 100 1.20 4.93 11.92
CA ALA A 100 0.79 4.15 10.76
C ALA A 100 1.62 2.86 10.57
N ARG A 101 2.94 2.91 10.83
CA ARG A 101 3.79 1.70 10.81
C ARG A 101 3.39 0.72 11.91
N GLN A 102 3.10 1.21 13.11
CA GLN A 102 2.72 0.37 14.22
C GLN A 102 1.39 -0.34 13.93
N ASP A 103 0.40 0.39 13.43
CA ASP A 103 -0.89 -0.18 13.01
C ASP A 103 -0.72 -1.30 11.97
N ILE A 104 0.18 -1.14 10.99
CA ILE A 104 0.46 -2.18 10.00
C ILE A 104 1.11 -3.40 10.64
N ARG A 105 2.06 -3.21 11.55
CA ARG A 105 2.74 -4.31 12.26
C ARG A 105 1.76 -5.08 13.12
N ASP A 106 0.88 -4.37 13.83
CA ASP A 106 -0.14 -4.97 14.67
C ASP A 106 -1.13 -5.78 13.82
N LYS A 107 -1.63 -5.19 12.73
CA LYS A 107 -2.48 -5.90 11.76
C LYS A 107 -1.77 -7.14 11.20
N LYS A 108 -0.50 -7.03 10.79
CA LYS A 108 0.29 -8.17 10.30
C LYS A 108 0.42 -9.27 11.36
N ALA A 109 0.68 -8.90 12.61
CA ALA A 109 0.87 -9.84 13.72
C ALA A 109 -0.41 -10.65 14.03
N MET A 110 -1.61 -10.10 13.78
CA MET A 110 -2.87 -10.83 13.95
C MET A 110 -2.95 -12.12 13.12
N PHE A 111 -2.22 -12.20 12.00
CA PHE A 111 -2.24 -13.37 11.12
C PHE A 111 -1.11 -14.37 11.40
N ALA A 112 -0.14 -14.03 12.25
CA ALA A 112 0.96 -14.92 12.61
C ALA A 112 0.47 -16.25 13.20
N PRO A 113 -0.50 -16.29 14.14
CA PRO A 113 -1.02 -17.56 14.67
C PRO A 113 -1.64 -18.46 13.59
N ILE A 114 -2.37 -17.88 12.62
CA ILE A 114 -3.00 -18.65 11.53
C ILE A 114 -1.91 -19.27 10.63
N VAL A 115 -0.85 -18.51 10.35
CA VAL A 115 0.29 -19.00 9.57
C VAL A 115 1.03 -20.11 10.31
N GLU A 116 1.30 -19.93 11.59
CA GLU A 116 2.05 -20.88 12.41
C GLU A 116 1.27 -22.16 12.69
N GLU A 117 0.00 -22.06 13.06
CA GLU A 117 -0.81 -23.20 13.48
C GLU A 117 -1.47 -23.92 12.29
N SER A 118 -2.09 -23.18 11.37
CA SER A 118 -2.87 -23.79 10.28
C SER A 118 -2.00 -24.06 9.06
N CYS A 119 -1.15 -23.12 8.67
CA CYS A 119 -0.40 -23.21 7.42
C CYS A 119 0.89 -24.02 7.48
N ASN A 120 1.54 -24.11 8.64
CA ASN A 120 2.71 -24.98 8.79
C ASN A 120 2.30 -26.43 9.07
N ARG A 121 1.17 -26.70 9.74
CA ARG A 121 0.63 -28.06 9.89
C ARG A 121 0.13 -28.65 8.57
N ALA A 122 -0.40 -27.82 7.66
CA ALA A 122 -0.81 -28.25 6.32
C ALA A 122 0.34 -28.80 5.45
N LYS A 123 1.59 -28.42 5.75
CA LYS A 123 2.79 -28.91 5.04
C LYS A 123 3.27 -30.29 5.51
N VAL A 124 2.71 -30.86 6.58
CA VAL A 124 3.19 -32.10 7.22
C VAL A 124 2.43 -33.35 6.71
N LYS A 125 1.67 -33.25 5.61
CA LYS A 125 0.98 -34.39 4.98
C LYS A 125 1.61 -34.77 3.64
#